data_AF-A0A924S9B4-F1
#
_entry.id   AF-A0A924S9B4-F1
#
_cell.length_a   1.000
_cell.length_b   1.000
_cell.length_c   1.000
_cell.angle_alpha   90.00
_cell.angle_beta   90.00
_cell.angle_gamma   90.00
#
_symmetry.space_group_name_H-M   'P 1'
#
loop_
_entity.id
_entity.type
_entity.pdbx_description
1 polymer ?
#
loop_
_entity_poly.entity_id
_entity_poly.type
_entity_poly.pdbx_seq_one_letter_code
_entity_poly.pdbx_strand_id
1 'polypeptide(L)' 'MLRAGRRWREPEYLAASARLRGAVADRLAVEIGGRTVLLPGEEGFRGAGGVTTNPSYFVLPAFQDSPRPTAAARPGAA' A
#
# COMPACT_ATOMS: atom_id res chain seq x y z
N MET A 1 -4.96 -12.94 -5.19
CA MET A 1 -6.41 -12.67 -5.30
C MET A 1 -6.77 -11.94 -6.58
N LEU A 2 -6.24 -10.73 -6.88
CA LEU A 2 -6.55 -10.02 -8.15
C LEU A 2 -6.40 -10.88 -9.41
N ARG A 3 -5.23 -11.51 -9.61
CA ARG A 3 -4.97 -12.37 -10.77
C ARG A 3 -5.91 -13.58 -10.83
N ALA A 4 -6.24 -14.16 -9.68
CA ALA A 4 -7.19 -15.28 -9.56
C ALA A 4 -8.60 -14.85 -9.97
N GLY A 5 -9.10 -13.72 -9.44
CA GLY A 5 -10.41 -13.17 -9.81
C GLY A 5 -10.52 -12.86 -11.30
N ARG A 6 -9.46 -12.30 -11.91
CA ARG A 6 -9.39 -12.08 -13.37
C ARG A 6 -9.37 -13.40 -14.16
N ARG A 7 -8.57 -14.38 -13.74
CA ARG A 7 -8.36 -15.64 -14.48
C ARG A 7 -9.58 -16.57 -14.42
N TRP A 8 -10.20 -16.68 -13.25
CA TRP A 8 -11.30 -17.61 -12.99
C TRP A 8 -12.68 -16.93 -13.03
N ARG A 9 -12.73 -15.61 -13.23
CA ARG A 9 -13.97 -14.81 -13.26
C ARG A 9 -14.78 -14.90 -11.97
N GLU A 10 -14.07 -15.01 -10.85
CA GLU A 10 -14.65 -15.11 -9.52
C GLU A 10 -14.67 -13.71 -8.85
N PRO A 11 -15.85 -13.07 -8.72
CA PRO A 11 -15.97 -11.73 -8.15
C PRO A 11 -15.50 -11.64 -6.70
N GLU A 12 -15.62 -12.70 -5.91
CA GLU A 12 -15.19 -12.68 -4.49
C GLU A 12 -13.68 -12.43 -4.37
N TYR A 13 -12.87 -13.01 -5.25
CA TYR A 13 -11.43 -12.75 -5.27
C TYR A 13 -11.07 -11.32 -5.67
N LEU A 14 -11.89 -10.68 -6.51
CA LEU A 14 -11.71 -9.27 -6.87
C LEU A 14 -12.03 -8.37 -5.67
N ALA A 15 -13.14 -8.63 -4.98
CA ALA A 15 -13.56 -7.89 -3.79
C ALA A 15 -12.53 -8.04 -2.65
N ALA A 16 -12.09 -9.26 -2.36
CA ALA A 16 -11.05 -9.52 -1.36
C ALA A 16 -9.73 -8.82 -1.72
N SER A 17 -9.35 -8.83 -3.00
CA SER A 17 -8.15 -8.12 -3.45
C SER A 17 -8.27 -6.60 -3.36
N ALA A 18 -9.44 -6.03 -3.58
CA ALA A 18 -9.66 -4.60 -3.43
C ALA A 18 -9.55 -4.19 -1.95
N ARG A 19 -10.20 -4.93 -1.05
CA ARG A 19 -10.15 -4.70 0.40
C ARG A 19 -8.72 -4.76 0.94
N LEU A 20 -7.95 -5.79 0.56
CA LEU A 20 -6.58 -5.96 1.04
C LEU A 20 -5.67 -4.83 0.55
N ARG A 21 -5.75 -4.46 -0.73
CA ARG A 21 -4.93 -3.38 -1.30
C ARG A 21 -5.26 -2.02 -0.69
N GLY A 22 -6.55 -1.75 -0.44
CA GLY A 22 -6.98 -0.55 0.29
C GLY A 22 -6.34 -0.50 1.67
N ALA A 23 -6.48 -1.57 2.46
CA ALA A 23 -5.89 -1.63 3.81
C ALA A 23 -4.36 -1.46 3.81
N VAL A 24 -3.65 -2.04 2.84
CA VAL A 24 -2.19 -1.87 2.68
C VAL A 24 -1.86 -0.41 2.36
N ALA A 25 -2.57 0.20 1.39
CA ALA A 25 -2.35 1.59 1.03
C ALA A 25 -2.61 2.53 2.21
N ASP A 26 -3.71 2.33 2.94
CA ASP A 26 -4.13 3.21 4.03
C ASP A 26 -3.16 3.17 5.23
N ARG A 27 -2.64 1.98 5.54
CA ARG A 27 -1.84 1.76 6.76
C ARG A 27 -0.34 1.81 6.54
N LEU A 28 0.12 1.36 5.38
CA LEU A 28 1.53 1.12 5.11
C LEU A 28 2.13 2.08 4.07
N ALA A 29 1.34 2.76 3.24
CA ALA A 29 1.86 3.80 2.36
C ALA A 29 1.91 5.15 3.10
N VAL A 30 3.09 5.77 3.12
CA VAL A 30 3.30 7.06 3.79
C VAL A 30 4.06 8.02 2.88
N GLU A 31 3.75 9.32 3.01
CA GLU A 31 4.50 10.38 2.35
C GLU A 31 5.65 10.85 3.25
N ILE A 32 6.86 10.87 2.71
CA ILE A 32 8.04 11.44 3.38
C ILE A 32 8.94 12.12 2.34
N GLY A 33 9.31 13.38 2.59
CA GLY A 33 10.16 14.15 1.67
C GLY A 33 9.59 14.27 0.25
N GLY A 34 8.27 14.36 0.11
CA GLY A 34 7.57 14.44 -1.19
C GLY A 34 7.52 13.13 -1.98
N ARG A 35 7.78 11.98 -1.32
CA ARG A 35 7.74 10.66 -1.92
C ARG A 35 6.83 9.74 -1.11
N THR A 36 6.02 8.95 -1.83
CA THR A 36 5.31 7.81 -1.25
C THR A 36 6.28 6.64 -1.04
N VAL A 37 6.33 6.10 0.18
CA VAL A 37 7.09 4.90 0.51
C VAL A 37 6.21 3.86 1.19
N LEU A 38 6.50 2.58 0.96
CA LEU A 38 5.81 1.47 1.61
C LEU A 38 6.59 1.02 2.85
N LEU A 39 5.91 0.97 3.98
CA LEU A 39 6.46 0.41 5.21
C LEU A 39 6.40 -1.12 5.20
N PRO A 40 7.42 -1.81 5.74
CA PRO A 40 7.41 -3.27 5.84
C PRO A 40 6.32 -3.81 6.78
N GLY A 41 5.79 -2.98 7.68
CA GLY A 41 4.73 -3.30 8.63
C GLY A 41 4.13 -2.06 9.28
N GLU A 42 3.05 -2.25 10.04
CA GLU A 42 2.27 -1.15 10.65
C GLU A 42 3.04 -0.46 11.79
N GLU A 43 3.85 -1.23 12.53
CA GLU A 43 4.59 -0.77 13.70
C GLU A 43 6.10 -1.02 13.54
N GLY A 44 6.93 -0.27 14.27
CA GLY A 44 8.38 -0.48 14.31
C GLY A 44 9.18 0.11 13.14
N PHE A 45 8.52 0.71 12.14
CA PHE A 45 9.17 1.28 10.95
C PHE A 45 9.08 2.81 10.85
N ARG A 46 8.53 3.46 11.88
CA ARG A 46 8.46 4.92 12.02
C ARG A 46 9.34 5.34 13.20
N GLY A 47 10.19 6.35 13.00
CA GLY A 47 11.07 6.90 14.04
C GLY A 47 11.20 8.41 13.95
N ALA A 48 11.83 9.03 14.95
CA ALA A 48 11.90 10.50 15.09
C ALA A 48 12.54 11.22 13.89
N GLY A 49 13.43 10.54 13.14
CA GLY A 49 14.13 11.10 11.98
C GLY A 49 13.65 10.60 10.61
N GLY A 50 12.62 9.75 10.55
CA GLY A 50 12.12 9.21 9.30
C GLY A 50 11.53 7.80 9.39
N VAL A 51 11.60 7.05 8.29
CA VAL A 51 11.03 5.71 8.18
C VAL A 51 12.05 4.69 7.70
N THR A 52 11.95 3.47 8.23
CA THR A 52 12.73 2.33 7.75
C THR A 52 11.89 1.59 6.71
N THR A 53 12.44 1.41 5.51
CA THR A 53 11.80 0.61 4.44
C THR A 53 12.69 -0.55 4.03
N ASN A 54 12.10 -1.53 3.32
CA ASN A 54 12.81 -2.65 2.72
C ASN A 54 12.51 -2.68 1.22
N PRO A 55 13.47 -2.34 0.34
CA PRO A 55 13.27 -2.33 -1.11
C PRO A 55 12.78 -3.67 -1.68
N SER A 56 13.12 -4.79 -1.05
CA SER A 56 12.66 -6.13 -1.48
C SER A 56 11.14 -6.30 -1.38
N TYR A 57 10.44 -5.43 -0.64
CA TYR A 57 8.96 -5.47 -0.52
C TYR A 57 8.28 -4.67 -1.64
N PHE A 58 9.04 -3.98 -2.48
CA PHE A 58 8.52 -3.24 -3.63
C PHE A 58 8.26 -4.20 -4.78
N VAL A 59 7.16 -4.95 -4.67
CA VAL A 59 6.69 -5.84 -5.73
C VAL A 59 6.08 -4.99 -6.87
N LEU A 60 6.95 -4.39 -7.68
CA LEU A 60 6.59 -3.41 -8.71
C LEU A 60 5.44 -3.84 -9.64
N PRO A 61 5.37 -5.11 -10.11
CA PRO A 61 4.22 -5.54 -10.92
C PRO A 61 2.88 -5.43 -10.20
N ALA A 62 2.86 -5.66 -8.88
CA ALA A 62 1.63 -5.51 -8.09
C ALA A 62 1.21 -4.04 -7.92
N PHE A 63 2.16 -3.11 -7.96
CA PHE A 63 1.88 -1.67 -7.93
C PHE A 63 1.30 -1.18 -9.25
N GLN A 64 1.76 -1.69 -10.40
CA GLN A 64 1.20 -1.33 -11.71
C GLN A 64 -0.24 -1.82 -11.88
N ASP A 65 -0.59 -2.96 -11.29
CA ASP A 65 -1.94 -3.52 -11.27
C ASP A 65 -2.91 -2.76 -10.34
N SER A 66 -2.40 -1.78 -9.59
CA SER A 66 -3.12 -1.07 -8.53
C SER A 66 -3.12 0.43 -8.82
N PRO A 67 -4.27 1.13 -8.69
CA PRO A 67 -4.27 2.58 -8.78
C PRO A 67 -3.35 3.15 -7.69
N ARG A 68 -2.61 4.21 -8.02
CA ARG A 68 -1.78 4.93 -7.04
C ARG A 68 -2.68 5.32 -5.86
N PRO A 69 -2.27 5.06 -4.60
CA PRO A 69 -2.99 5.57 -3.45
C PRO A 69 -3.16 7.08 -3.62
N THR A 70 -4.38 7.58 -3.63
CA THR A 70 -4.60 9.01 -3.49
C THR A 70 -4.10 9.38 -2.10
N ALA A 71 -3.19 10.34 -2.01
CA ALA A 71 -2.82 10.92 -0.72
C ALA A 71 -4.09 11.54 -0.12
N ALA A 72 -4.82 10.76 0.67
CA ALA A 72 -5.87 11.30 1.50
C ALA A 72 -5.17 12.25 2.46
N ALA A 73 -5.51 13.54 2.36
CA ALA A 73 -5.06 14.57 3.29
C ALA A 73 -5.38 14.08 4.71
N ARG A 74 -4.35 13.67 5.45
CA ARG A 74 -4.51 13.36 6.87
C ARG A 74 -4.34 14.66 7.66
N PRO A 75 -5.34 15.08 8.46
CA PRO A 75 -5.19 16.17 9.40
C PRO A 75 -4.22 15.75 10.51
N GLY A 76 -3.27 16.62 10.88
CA GLY A 76 -2.35 16.37 11.99
C GLY A 76 -0.86 16.56 11.69
N ALA A 77 -0.49 17.34 10.68
CA ALA A 77 0.83 17.97 10.65
C ALA A 77 0.71 19.36 11.31
N ALA A 78 0.81 19.39 12.64
CA ALA A 78 1.02 20.57 13.46
C ALA A 78 2.05 20.20 14.55
#